data_AF-A0A1E3ASS8-F1
#
_entry.id   AF-A0A1E3ASS8-F1
#
_cell.length_a   1.000
_cell.length_b   1.000
_cell.length_c   1.000
_cell.angle_alpha   90.00
_cell.angle_beta   90.00
_cell.angle_gamma   90.00
#
_symmetry.space_group_name_H-M   'P 1'
#
loop_
_entity.id
_entity.type
_entity.pdbx_description
1 polymer ?
#
loop_
_entity_poly.entity_id
_entity_poly.type
_entity_poly.pdbx_seq_one_letter_code
_entity_poly.pdbx_strand_id
1 'polypeptide(L)'
;MKQEQNKGADPRKKGDRSNKQKKAIGNKVLGIYLAVLLLILGVIGTAMFIVYQSENIGKQVAGIFEGIEEVQPEQEGGSAEAEQSEKTHSVKGTGERKVTILSCEVLPDGTQFALKGEADAFPESDDNNLYLLAMKTYEDAVPEDAVPIARAEKKTSFMLKADILDNTADSRLYSKFVVAVKKDGKYEVLSTPQYITNPEALASYSEPYPKAESIKGLLVDPQKLGTSELDDLGVKQAAYNIPIARLLGPSTHSDYPTIIYNYNGKDYTLNGHVVSEYDYVFKTLSDKGIVITAILLNNKSDAYPQVIHPLSRGGNAYYYAFNAAEEAGTDYLEAVAAFLAERYRDEEHGIVMNWIIGNEVNVRSTWNYMKYVDIDTYAREYARAVRLFYNGIKSFNANARIYISLDQQWNRNLSSDSSYDSRDLMDAFNECIKEEGNIQWGLAHHPYSYPMTWPKFWELTGEAGEMVQESEDTSMVTIYNIDVVTNYLQKDEYLMPDGEVRSVILSEMGFTSTYGEDVQAAAFAYAYYIAENNQHIDSMLLSRETDDAGEVAQGLALGLSYQNGRRKYIYDTFKYIDTDEKDAYTEFAKNYIGIKDWEEVIIQQ
;
A
#
# COMPACT_ATOMS: atom_id res chain seq x y z
N MET A 1 -38.85 -69.58 47.68
CA MET A 1 -40.22 -70.15 47.63
C MET A 1 -40.95 -69.52 46.47
N LYS A 2 -41.39 -70.35 45.50
CA LYS A 2 -42.37 -70.08 44.41
C LYS A 2 -41.97 -69.02 43.36
N GLN A 3 -42.26 -69.11 42.07
CA GLN A 3 -42.88 -70.11 41.16
C GLN A 3 -42.59 -69.56 39.73
N GLU A 4 -42.04 -70.33 38.80
CA GLU A 4 -42.77 -71.06 37.71
C GLU A 4 -43.51 -70.14 36.71
N GLN A 5 -43.52 -70.32 35.39
CA GLN A 5 -42.91 -71.29 34.45
C GLN A 5 -43.37 -70.96 33.00
N ASN A 6 -42.55 -71.38 32.03
CA ASN A 6 -42.90 -72.03 30.73
C ASN A 6 -43.70 -71.26 29.66
N LYS A 7 -43.46 -71.43 28.35
CA LYS A 7 -43.25 -72.64 27.52
C LYS A 7 -42.42 -72.30 26.26
N GLY A 8 -41.44 -73.09 25.80
CA GLY A 8 -41.54 -74.35 25.01
C GLY A 8 -41.13 -74.05 23.55
N ALA A 9 -40.47 -74.87 22.72
CA ALA A 9 -39.85 -76.20 22.77
C ALA A 9 -38.83 -76.33 21.59
N ASP A 10 -37.86 -77.24 21.70
CA ASP A 10 -36.86 -77.68 20.69
C ASP A 10 -37.52 -78.57 19.60
N PRO A 11 -37.02 -78.66 18.33
CA PRO A 11 -36.00 -79.68 18.01
C PRO A 11 -34.99 -79.30 16.89
N ARG A 12 -33.79 -79.87 16.97
CA ARG A 12 -32.76 -79.89 15.93
C ARG A 12 -33.13 -80.71 14.66
N LYS A 13 -32.69 -80.18 13.50
CA LYS A 13 -32.03 -80.80 12.30
C LYS A 13 -32.72 -80.69 10.92
N LYS A 14 -31.88 -80.22 9.98
CA LYS A 14 -31.77 -80.44 8.52
C LYS A 14 -32.84 -79.82 7.59
N GLY A 15 -32.36 -78.99 6.65
CA GLY A 15 -33.13 -78.60 5.47
C GLY A 15 -32.44 -77.50 4.67
N ASP A 16 -32.04 -77.86 3.46
CA ASP A 16 -31.22 -77.11 2.51
C ASP A 16 -32.00 -75.97 1.79
N ARG A 17 -31.26 -75.05 1.15
CA ARG A 17 -31.71 -73.98 0.21
C ARG A 17 -32.22 -72.64 0.79
N SER A 18 -31.33 -71.65 0.86
CA SER A 18 -31.57 -70.29 0.28
C SER A 18 -30.35 -69.36 0.43
N ASN A 19 -29.16 -69.80 0.01
CA ASN A 19 -27.93 -69.02 0.15
C ASN A 19 -27.65 -68.02 -1.00
N LYS A 20 -28.69 -67.46 -1.63
CA LYS A 20 -28.52 -66.47 -2.73
C LYS A 20 -29.27 -65.13 -2.58
N GLN A 21 -30.11 -64.94 -1.57
CA GLN A 21 -30.78 -63.64 -1.34
C GLN A 21 -30.28 -62.85 -0.11
N LYS A 22 -29.56 -63.47 0.84
CA LYS A 22 -28.98 -62.75 1.99
C LYS A 22 -27.59 -62.13 1.73
N LYS A 23 -26.86 -62.57 0.70
CA LYS A 23 -25.55 -61.99 0.33
C LYS A 23 -25.66 -60.69 -0.48
N ALA A 24 -26.77 -60.47 -1.21
CA ALA A 24 -26.97 -59.26 -2.00
C ALA A 24 -27.43 -58.05 -1.17
N ILE A 25 -28.15 -58.27 -0.07
CA ILE A 25 -28.64 -57.22 0.82
C ILE A 25 -27.55 -56.79 1.82
N GLY A 26 -26.77 -57.74 2.35
CA GLY A 26 -25.62 -57.44 3.22
C GLY A 26 -24.54 -56.60 2.52
N ASN A 27 -24.24 -56.87 1.25
CA ASN A 27 -23.23 -56.09 0.51
C ASN A 27 -23.73 -54.70 0.08
N LYS A 28 -25.04 -54.50 -0.14
CA LYS A 28 -25.61 -53.17 -0.42
C LYS A 28 -25.68 -52.28 0.83
N VAL A 29 -26.06 -52.84 1.98
CA VAL A 29 -26.09 -52.10 3.25
C VAL A 29 -24.67 -51.78 3.73
N LEU A 30 -23.72 -52.71 3.55
CA LEU A 30 -22.30 -52.46 3.85
C LEU A 30 -21.67 -51.43 2.90
N GLY A 31 -22.03 -51.44 1.61
CA GLY A 31 -21.59 -50.43 0.63
C GLY A 31 -22.13 -49.04 0.91
N ILE A 32 -23.39 -48.92 1.35
CA ILE A 32 -23.97 -47.63 1.77
C ILE A 32 -23.33 -47.13 3.08
N TYR A 33 -23.08 -48.02 4.05
CA TYR A 33 -22.35 -47.65 5.27
C TYR A 33 -20.92 -47.19 4.97
N LEU A 34 -20.19 -47.87 4.08
CA LEU A 34 -18.86 -47.45 3.65
C LEU A 34 -18.88 -46.13 2.86
N ALA A 35 -19.88 -45.90 2.00
CA ALA A 35 -20.01 -44.65 1.27
C ALA A 35 -20.34 -43.47 2.20
N VAL A 36 -21.21 -43.68 3.20
CA VAL A 36 -21.52 -42.67 4.23
C VAL A 36 -20.32 -42.44 5.15
N LEU A 37 -19.57 -43.48 5.51
CA LEU A 37 -18.35 -43.35 6.30
C LEU A 37 -17.25 -42.61 5.53
N LEU A 38 -17.11 -42.86 4.22
CA LEU A 38 -16.16 -42.14 3.35
C LEU A 38 -16.59 -40.69 3.10
N LEU A 39 -17.90 -40.41 3.04
CA LEU A 39 -18.42 -39.04 2.99
C LEU A 39 -18.17 -38.29 4.30
N ILE A 40 -18.39 -38.94 5.45
CA ILE A 40 -18.10 -38.36 6.76
C ILE A 40 -16.59 -38.17 6.96
N LEU A 41 -15.76 -39.12 6.56
CA LEU A 41 -14.30 -38.98 6.58
C LEU A 41 -13.79 -37.95 5.57
N GLY A 42 -14.47 -37.78 4.44
CA GLY A 42 -14.22 -36.73 3.46
C GLY A 42 -14.55 -35.35 4.03
N VAL A 43 -15.71 -35.18 4.66
CA VAL A 43 -16.12 -33.92 5.31
C VAL A 43 -15.24 -33.60 6.52
N ILE A 44 -14.87 -34.60 7.32
CA ILE A 44 -13.91 -34.44 8.43
C ILE A 44 -12.51 -34.15 7.89
N GLY A 45 -12.09 -34.76 6.78
CA GLY A 45 -10.82 -34.50 6.12
C GLY A 45 -10.75 -33.09 5.53
N THR A 46 -11.82 -32.61 4.89
CA THR A 46 -11.94 -31.23 4.40
C THR A 46 -12.02 -30.23 5.55
N ALA A 47 -12.75 -30.53 6.63
CA ALA A 47 -12.80 -29.68 7.83
C ALA A 47 -11.44 -29.64 8.57
N MET A 48 -10.75 -30.77 8.69
CA MET A 48 -9.38 -30.82 9.23
C MET A 48 -8.38 -30.13 8.30
N PHE A 49 -8.56 -30.17 6.98
CA PHE A 49 -7.76 -29.43 6.01
C PHE A 49 -7.99 -27.92 6.11
N ILE A 50 -9.24 -27.48 6.28
CA ILE A 50 -9.61 -26.07 6.53
C ILE A 50 -9.07 -25.60 7.88
N VAL A 51 -9.16 -26.42 8.93
CA VAL A 51 -8.60 -26.09 10.25
C VAL A 51 -7.07 -26.08 10.22
N TYR A 52 -6.43 -27.02 9.54
CA TYR A 52 -4.97 -27.06 9.35
C TYR A 52 -4.46 -25.88 8.50
N GLN A 53 -5.19 -25.52 7.43
CA GLN A 53 -4.98 -24.28 6.68
C GLN A 53 -5.16 -23.06 7.58
N SER A 54 -6.21 -23.01 8.43
CA SER A 54 -6.43 -21.88 9.34
C SER A 54 -5.38 -21.77 10.45
N GLU A 55 -4.83 -22.88 10.94
CA GLU A 55 -3.77 -22.90 11.94
C GLU A 55 -2.40 -22.55 11.34
N ASN A 56 -2.13 -22.94 10.08
CA ASN A 56 -0.89 -22.55 9.39
C ASN A 56 -0.95 -21.10 8.88
N ILE A 57 -2.09 -20.64 8.37
CA ILE A 57 -2.34 -19.23 8.04
C ILE A 57 -2.32 -18.39 9.33
N GLY A 58 -2.95 -18.83 10.40
CA GLY A 58 -2.92 -18.16 11.70
C GLY A 58 -1.49 -18.04 12.28
N LYS A 59 -0.64 -19.04 12.11
CA LYS A 59 0.78 -19.00 12.53
C LYS A 59 1.68 -18.18 11.59
N GLN A 60 1.36 -18.13 10.29
CA GLN A 60 2.09 -17.30 9.32
C GLN A 60 1.67 -15.83 9.35
N VAL A 61 0.41 -15.53 9.68
CA VAL A 61 -0.12 -14.18 9.92
C VAL A 61 0.32 -13.65 11.29
N ALA A 62 0.39 -14.50 12.33
CA ALA A 62 1.00 -14.12 13.62
C ALA A 62 2.47 -13.70 13.47
N GLY A 63 3.23 -14.33 12.55
CA GLY A 63 4.60 -13.91 12.22
C GLY A 63 4.72 -12.57 11.47
N ILE A 64 3.60 -11.96 11.05
CA ILE A 64 3.53 -10.63 10.44
C ILE A 64 3.19 -9.55 11.50
N PHE A 65 2.69 -9.93 12.69
CA PHE A 65 2.17 -9.01 13.70
C PHE A 65 2.66 -9.25 15.15
N GLU A 66 3.57 -10.20 15.40
CA GLU A 66 4.27 -10.31 16.70
C GLU A 66 5.41 -9.29 16.80
N GLY A 67 5.25 -8.25 17.62
CA GLY A 67 6.38 -7.38 17.94
C GLY A 67 6.08 -6.14 18.76
N ILE A 68 5.37 -6.23 19.89
CA ILE A 68 5.57 -5.26 20.99
C ILE A 68 6.20 -6.02 22.14
N GLU A 69 7.53 -6.06 22.17
CA GLU A 69 8.28 -6.26 23.41
C GLU A 69 8.87 -4.90 23.82
N GLU A 70 8.77 -4.63 25.13
CA GLU A 70 9.20 -3.40 25.78
C GLU A 70 10.62 -2.97 25.40
N VAL A 71 10.79 -1.73 24.92
CA VAL A 71 12.06 -1.01 25.07
C VAL A 71 12.00 -0.25 26.38
N GLN A 72 12.60 -0.80 27.43
CA GLN A 72 12.87 -0.06 28.66
C GLN A 72 14.00 0.96 28.44
N PRO A 73 13.97 2.13 29.11
CA PRO A 73 14.96 3.18 28.89
C PRO A 73 16.28 2.83 29.57
N GLU A 74 17.35 2.63 28.79
CA GLU A 74 18.71 2.62 29.34
C GLU A 74 19.22 4.06 29.57
N GLN A 75 19.74 4.27 30.77
CA GLN A 75 20.37 5.51 31.21
C GLN A 75 21.67 5.76 30.43
N GLU A 76 21.76 6.91 29.77
CA GLU A 76 22.99 7.40 29.15
C GLU A 76 24.05 7.72 30.22
N GLY A 77 25.14 6.97 30.17
CA GLY A 77 26.40 7.30 30.81
C GLY A 77 27.54 6.88 29.88
N GLY A 78 27.96 7.77 28.98
CA GLY A 78 29.07 7.47 28.08
C GLY A 78 29.39 8.62 27.13
N SER A 79 30.58 9.18 27.30
CA SER A 79 31.15 10.33 26.59
C SER A 79 31.09 10.26 25.07
N ALA A 80 30.67 11.37 24.46
CA ALA A 80 30.80 11.64 23.04
C ALA A 80 32.28 11.71 22.62
N GLU A 81 32.71 10.75 21.80
CA GLU A 81 33.82 10.94 20.88
C GLU A 81 33.24 11.15 19.48
N ALA A 82 33.43 12.36 18.96
CA ALA A 82 32.99 12.77 17.65
C ALA A 82 33.88 12.13 16.57
N GLU A 83 33.38 11.11 15.87
CA GLU A 83 33.93 10.73 14.59
C GLU A 83 33.32 11.61 13.49
N GLN A 84 34.16 12.46 12.90
CA GLN A 84 33.89 13.20 11.69
C GLN A 84 33.55 12.23 10.55
N SER A 85 32.28 12.12 10.21
CA SER A 85 31.88 11.56 8.92
C SER A 85 32.12 12.62 7.83
N GLU A 86 32.86 12.21 6.80
CA GLU A 86 33.12 13.01 5.62
C GLU A 86 31.80 13.44 4.98
N LYS A 87 31.62 14.76 4.87
CA LYS A 87 30.59 15.38 4.04
C LYS A 87 30.75 14.90 2.61
N THR A 88 29.94 13.93 2.21
CA THR A 88 29.67 13.71 0.79
C THR A 88 28.86 14.92 0.32
N HIS A 89 29.51 15.71 -0.53
CA HIS A 89 28.94 16.91 -1.11
C HIS A 89 27.63 16.57 -1.85
N SER A 90 26.51 17.11 -1.37
CA SER A 90 25.36 17.34 -2.25
C SER A 90 25.82 18.30 -3.35
N VAL A 91 25.85 17.80 -4.58
CA VAL A 91 26.06 18.66 -5.75
C VAL A 91 24.74 19.40 -5.98
N LYS A 92 24.51 20.47 -5.21
CA LYS A 92 23.69 21.58 -5.71
C LYS A 92 24.45 22.15 -6.92
N GLY A 93 24.07 21.70 -8.11
CA GLY A 93 24.54 22.27 -9.37
C GLY A 93 24.17 23.75 -9.40
N THR A 94 25.12 24.60 -9.06
CA THR A 94 24.98 26.07 -8.93
C THR A 94 25.21 26.81 -10.25
N GLY A 95 25.12 26.12 -11.38
CA GLY A 95 25.01 26.76 -12.69
C GLY A 95 23.54 27.02 -13.01
N GLU A 96 23.20 28.23 -13.49
CA GLU A 96 21.92 28.47 -14.16
C GLU A 96 21.73 27.40 -15.24
N ARG A 97 20.77 26.49 -15.04
CA ARG A 97 20.40 25.48 -16.03
C ARG A 97 19.84 26.24 -17.23
N LYS A 98 20.51 26.12 -18.38
CA LYS A 98 20.28 26.96 -19.58
C LYS A 98 19.10 26.47 -20.43
N VAL A 99 18.57 25.30 -20.10
CA VAL A 99 17.47 24.65 -20.80
C VAL A 99 16.37 24.32 -19.81
N THR A 100 15.16 24.81 -20.10
CA THR A 100 13.93 24.43 -19.39
C THR A 100 13.27 23.29 -20.14
N ILE A 101 12.97 22.19 -19.45
CA ILE A 101 12.17 21.10 -20.02
C ILE A 101 10.71 21.37 -19.78
N LEU A 102 9.91 21.28 -20.84
CA LEU A 102 8.47 21.54 -20.83
C LEU A 102 7.67 20.24 -20.67
N SER A 103 8.11 19.16 -21.32
CA SER A 103 7.48 17.85 -21.19
C SER A 103 8.44 16.72 -21.57
N CYS A 104 8.21 15.53 -21.00
CA CYS A 104 8.84 14.28 -21.40
C CYS A 104 7.74 13.20 -21.38
N GLU A 105 7.25 12.86 -22.56
CA GLU A 105 6.00 12.12 -22.71
C GLU A 105 6.09 11.04 -23.79
N VAL A 106 5.53 9.87 -23.52
CA VAL A 106 5.22 8.83 -24.50
C VAL A 106 4.32 9.41 -25.59
N LEU A 107 4.67 9.14 -26.84
CA LEU A 107 3.90 9.54 -28.01
C LEU A 107 2.70 8.59 -28.22
N PRO A 108 1.65 9.03 -28.94
CA PRO A 108 0.43 8.22 -29.14
C PRO A 108 0.63 6.86 -29.81
N ASP A 109 1.78 6.61 -30.44
CA ASP A 109 2.10 5.30 -31.02
C ASP A 109 2.59 4.27 -29.98
N GLY A 110 2.89 4.69 -28.74
CA GLY A 110 3.37 3.83 -27.66
C GLY A 110 4.78 3.27 -27.86
N THR A 111 5.50 3.69 -28.91
CA THR A 111 6.83 3.17 -29.25
C THR A 111 7.95 4.15 -28.96
N GLN A 112 7.66 5.44 -29.03
CA GLN A 112 8.62 6.51 -28.80
C GLN A 112 8.12 7.46 -27.71
N PHE A 113 9.05 8.17 -27.08
CA PHE A 113 8.74 9.34 -26.27
C PHE A 113 9.37 10.59 -26.90
N ALA A 114 8.84 11.75 -26.53
CA ALA A 114 9.38 13.05 -26.91
C ALA A 114 9.68 13.89 -25.67
N LEU A 115 10.90 14.43 -25.63
CA LEU A 115 11.29 15.48 -24.70
C LEU A 115 11.26 16.82 -25.43
N LYS A 116 10.44 17.74 -24.91
CA LYS A 116 10.30 19.12 -25.42
C LYS A 116 10.96 20.08 -24.45
N GLY A 117 11.72 21.03 -24.96
CA GLY A 117 12.36 22.03 -24.13
C GLY A 117 12.56 23.35 -24.87
N GLU A 118 12.96 24.34 -24.08
CA GLU A 118 13.25 25.67 -24.55
C GLU A 118 14.51 26.25 -23.89
N ALA A 119 15.13 27.20 -24.59
CA ALA A 119 16.28 27.95 -24.10
C ALA A 119 16.40 29.28 -24.84
N ASP A 120 16.73 30.34 -24.11
CA ASP A 120 17.01 31.66 -24.71
C ASP A 120 18.31 31.68 -25.50
N ALA A 121 19.32 30.95 -25.00
CA ALA A 121 20.62 30.81 -25.64
C ALA A 121 21.28 29.49 -25.25
N PHE A 122 22.08 28.96 -26.16
CA PHE A 122 22.91 27.79 -25.91
C PHE A 122 24.38 28.19 -25.73
N PRO A 123 25.15 27.47 -24.90
CA PRO A 123 26.59 27.67 -24.86
C PRO A 123 27.25 27.30 -26.21
N GLU A 124 28.47 27.79 -26.38
CA GLU A 124 29.35 27.36 -27.47
C GLU A 124 29.60 25.85 -27.38
N SER A 125 29.60 25.18 -28.53
CA SER A 125 29.74 23.73 -28.66
C SER A 125 30.40 23.37 -29.99
N ASP A 126 30.89 22.15 -30.09
CA ASP A 126 31.62 21.61 -31.23
C ASP A 126 30.77 21.60 -32.52
N ASP A 127 29.45 21.48 -32.38
CA ASP A 127 28.51 21.50 -33.50
C ASP A 127 27.19 22.22 -33.14
N ASN A 128 26.27 22.31 -34.10
CA ASN A 128 24.96 22.95 -33.92
C ASN A 128 23.87 22.00 -33.41
N ASN A 129 24.22 20.95 -32.64
CA ASN A 129 23.27 19.96 -32.16
C ASN A 129 23.02 20.04 -30.65
N LEU A 130 21.82 19.62 -30.27
CA LEU A 130 21.43 19.15 -28.94
C LEU A 130 21.37 17.63 -28.96
N TYR A 131 21.75 17.03 -27.84
CA TYR A 131 21.80 15.60 -27.65
C TYR A 131 20.92 15.19 -26.48
N LEU A 132 20.16 14.10 -26.64
CA LEU A 132 19.42 13.47 -25.57
C LEU A 132 20.26 12.33 -25.01
N LEU A 133 20.53 12.36 -23.72
CA LEU A 133 21.24 11.32 -22.99
C LEU A 133 20.28 10.69 -21.97
N ALA A 134 20.34 9.38 -21.83
CA ALA A 134 19.59 8.64 -20.82
C ALA A 134 20.49 8.35 -19.62
N MET A 135 19.87 8.33 -18.45
CA MET A 135 20.46 7.94 -17.17
C MET A 135 19.52 6.94 -16.51
N LYS A 136 20.07 5.94 -15.82
CA LYS A 136 19.28 5.06 -14.96
C LYS A 136 18.81 5.82 -13.72
N THR A 137 17.73 5.35 -13.08
CA THR A 137 17.13 5.99 -11.90
C THR A 137 18.15 6.23 -10.78
N TYR A 138 19.00 5.25 -10.52
CA TYR A 138 20.03 5.25 -9.48
C TYR A 138 21.26 6.12 -9.82
N GLU A 139 21.39 6.63 -11.04
CA GLU A 139 22.53 7.45 -11.44
C GLU A 139 22.34 8.92 -11.06
N ASP A 140 23.34 9.50 -10.40
CA ASP A 140 23.38 10.92 -10.02
C ASP A 140 23.91 11.83 -11.14
N ALA A 141 24.67 11.27 -12.08
CA ALA A 141 25.28 11.99 -13.19
C ALA A 141 25.32 11.11 -14.45
N VAL A 142 25.37 11.75 -15.62
CA VAL A 142 25.51 11.04 -16.90
C VAL A 142 26.85 10.29 -16.93
N PRO A 143 26.86 8.98 -17.24
CA PRO A 143 28.10 8.22 -17.41
C PRO A 143 29.04 8.83 -18.46
N GLU A 144 30.36 8.78 -18.25
CA GLU A 144 31.33 9.38 -19.18
C GLU A 144 31.30 8.76 -20.59
N ASP A 145 30.90 7.49 -20.69
CA ASP A 145 30.77 6.72 -21.93
C ASP A 145 29.34 6.73 -22.50
N ALA A 146 28.44 7.54 -21.95
CA ALA A 146 27.06 7.65 -22.43
C ALA A 146 26.99 8.08 -23.90
N VAL A 147 26.19 7.35 -24.67
CA VAL A 147 25.92 7.63 -26.08
C VAL A 147 24.57 8.33 -26.21
N PRO A 148 24.46 9.41 -27.01
CA PRO A 148 23.18 10.04 -27.26
C PRO A 148 22.17 9.08 -27.88
N ILE A 149 20.98 9.03 -27.30
CA ILE A 149 19.86 8.24 -27.82
C ILE A 149 19.05 9.01 -28.88
N ALA A 150 19.22 10.33 -28.93
CA ALA A 150 18.65 11.19 -29.95
C ALA A 150 19.49 12.47 -30.14
N ARG A 151 19.25 13.17 -31.25
CA ARG A 151 19.80 14.51 -31.49
C ARG A 151 18.84 15.38 -32.30
N ALA A 152 18.94 16.68 -32.12
CA ALA A 152 18.21 17.68 -32.88
C ALA A 152 19.09 18.93 -33.07
N GLU A 153 18.81 19.73 -34.09
CA GLU A 153 19.48 21.04 -34.24
C GLU A 153 19.10 21.98 -33.09
N LYS A 154 20.05 22.82 -32.67
CA LYS A 154 19.78 23.88 -31.69
C LYS A 154 18.72 24.85 -32.19
N LYS A 155 17.62 24.96 -31.45
CA LYS A 155 16.51 25.89 -31.67
C LYS A 155 16.01 26.36 -30.31
N THR A 156 15.51 27.60 -30.25
CA THR A 156 14.97 28.17 -28.99
C THR A 156 13.83 27.34 -28.42
N SER A 157 13.06 26.66 -29.27
CA SER A 157 12.16 25.56 -28.91
C SER A 157 12.54 24.33 -29.73
N PHE A 158 12.71 23.20 -29.05
CA PHE A 158 13.19 21.97 -29.67
C PHE A 158 12.44 20.73 -29.15
N MET A 159 12.57 19.65 -29.91
CA MET A 159 12.01 18.34 -29.57
C MET A 159 13.04 17.26 -29.91
N LEU A 160 13.30 16.38 -28.95
CA LEU A 160 14.13 15.19 -29.09
C LEU A 160 13.24 13.96 -28.94
N LYS A 161 13.36 12.99 -29.85
CA LYS A 161 12.57 11.76 -29.83
C LYS A 161 13.47 10.54 -29.76
N ALA A 162 13.10 9.57 -28.93
CA ALA A 162 13.78 8.29 -28.85
C ALA A 162 12.77 7.17 -28.57
N ASP A 163 13.17 5.95 -28.91
CA ASP A 163 12.35 4.76 -28.66
C ASP A 163 12.26 4.48 -27.16
N ILE A 164 11.11 4.01 -26.68
CA ILE A 164 10.93 3.60 -25.28
C ILE A 164 11.57 2.23 -25.05
N LEU A 165 11.57 1.37 -26.07
CA LEU A 165 12.07 -0.01 -26.00
C LEU A 165 11.38 -0.81 -24.89
N ASP A 166 10.06 -0.62 -24.77
CA ASP A 166 9.24 -1.18 -23.70
C ASP A 166 9.34 -2.72 -23.63
N ASN A 167 9.35 -3.23 -22.41
CA ASN A 167 9.55 -4.65 -22.08
C ASN A 167 10.77 -5.31 -22.77
N THR A 168 11.89 -4.57 -22.87
CA THR A 168 13.18 -5.10 -23.34
C THR A 168 14.30 -4.78 -22.34
N ALA A 169 15.45 -5.45 -22.47
CA ALA A 169 16.63 -5.17 -21.63
C ALA A 169 17.14 -3.72 -21.73
N ASP A 170 16.79 -3.03 -22.82
CA ASP A 170 17.16 -1.64 -23.08
C ASP A 170 16.00 -0.66 -22.78
N SER A 171 14.96 -1.11 -22.06
CA SER A 171 13.80 -0.29 -21.72
C SER A 171 14.21 1.03 -21.08
N ARG A 172 13.56 2.10 -21.56
CA ARG A 172 13.77 3.47 -21.11
C ARG A 172 12.60 4.02 -20.29
N LEU A 173 11.56 3.20 -20.05
CA LEU A 173 10.37 3.60 -19.28
C LEU A 173 10.72 4.19 -17.91
N TYR A 174 11.74 3.64 -17.25
CA TYR A 174 12.17 4.04 -15.91
C TYR A 174 13.34 5.03 -15.92
N SER A 175 13.91 5.33 -17.08
CA SER A 175 15.11 6.17 -17.19
C SER A 175 14.79 7.66 -16.96
N LYS A 176 15.82 8.41 -16.56
CA LYS A 176 15.86 9.87 -16.61
C LYS A 176 16.53 10.33 -17.89
N PHE A 177 16.16 11.51 -18.38
CA PHE A 177 16.70 12.08 -19.61
C PHE A 177 17.22 13.49 -19.38
N VAL A 178 18.37 13.79 -19.99
CA VAL A 178 18.95 15.14 -19.98
C VAL A 178 19.28 15.61 -21.39
N VAL A 179 19.20 16.92 -21.58
CA VAL A 179 19.65 17.60 -22.81
C VAL A 179 21.07 18.08 -22.61
N ALA A 180 21.93 17.81 -23.58
CA ALA A 180 23.33 18.20 -23.56
C ALA A 180 23.78 18.81 -24.90
N VAL A 181 24.91 19.50 -24.87
CA VAL A 181 25.70 19.85 -26.08
C VAL A 181 27.02 19.10 -26.05
N LYS A 182 27.67 19.00 -27.20
CA LYS A 182 29.02 18.42 -27.29
C LYS A 182 30.07 19.53 -27.28
N LYS A 183 31.02 19.49 -26.36
CA LYS A 183 32.09 20.47 -26.21
C LYS A 183 33.41 19.75 -25.92
N ASP A 184 34.44 20.06 -26.70
CA ASP A 184 35.76 19.42 -26.61
C ASP A 184 35.67 17.88 -26.65
N GLY A 185 34.73 17.36 -27.47
CA GLY A 185 34.46 15.94 -27.61
C GLY A 185 33.61 15.30 -26.50
N LYS A 186 33.28 16.02 -25.42
CA LYS A 186 32.49 15.54 -24.27
C LYS A 186 31.07 16.14 -24.24
N TYR A 187 30.13 15.49 -23.56
CA TYR A 187 28.78 16.03 -23.40
C TYR A 187 28.67 16.90 -22.15
N GLU A 188 28.29 18.17 -22.33
CA GLU A 188 27.98 19.12 -21.25
C GLU A 188 26.44 19.18 -21.08
N VAL A 189 25.96 18.74 -19.91
CA VAL A 189 24.52 18.72 -19.57
C VAL A 189 23.99 20.14 -19.37
N LEU A 190 22.83 20.43 -19.96
CA LEU A 190 22.20 21.76 -19.95
C LEU A 190 20.87 21.82 -19.19
N SER A 191 20.24 20.68 -18.93
CA SER A 191 18.92 20.58 -18.29
C SER A 191 18.97 19.81 -16.97
N THR A 192 17.93 19.97 -16.17
CA THR A 192 17.59 19.01 -15.11
C THR A 192 17.27 17.64 -15.73
N PRO A 193 17.59 16.51 -15.07
CA PRO A 193 17.05 15.21 -15.45
C PRO A 193 15.51 15.20 -15.42
N GLN A 194 14.89 14.48 -16.35
CA GLN A 194 13.43 14.38 -16.48
C GLN A 194 13.01 12.94 -16.74
N TYR A 195 11.99 12.46 -16.04
CA TYR A 195 11.37 11.16 -16.32
C TYR A 195 10.26 11.29 -17.37
N ILE A 196 9.85 10.15 -17.95
CA ILE A 196 8.54 10.05 -18.61
C ILE A 196 7.44 10.31 -17.57
N THR A 197 6.47 11.16 -17.93
CA THR A 197 5.42 11.66 -17.01
C THR A 197 4.02 11.14 -17.31
N ASN A 198 3.80 10.50 -18.47
CA ASN A 198 2.53 9.89 -18.87
C ASN A 198 2.65 8.38 -19.20
N PRO A 199 3.24 7.55 -18.32
CA PRO A 199 3.40 6.11 -18.54
C PRO A 199 2.07 5.39 -18.85
N GLU A 200 0.93 5.95 -18.45
CA GLU A 200 -0.42 5.46 -18.80
C GLU A 200 -0.70 5.40 -20.30
N ALA A 201 0.07 6.10 -21.13
CA ALA A 201 -0.01 5.96 -22.58
C ALA A 201 0.39 4.56 -23.08
N LEU A 202 1.08 3.76 -22.25
CA LEU A 202 1.44 2.37 -22.51
C LEU A 202 0.45 1.36 -21.92
N ALA A 203 -0.53 1.82 -21.13
CA ALA A 203 -1.41 0.96 -20.35
C ALA A 203 -2.22 -0.01 -21.21
N SER A 204 -2.14 -1.29 -20.85
CA SER A 204 -3.01 -2.33 -21.42
C SER A 204 -4.44 -2.29 -20.85
N TYR A 205 -4.61 -1.75 -19.65
CA TYR A 205 -5.91 -1.50 -19.01
C TYR A 205 -6.16 0.00 -18.86
N SER A 206 -7.32 0.47 -19.33
CA SER A 206 -7.66 1.90 -19.36
C SER A 206 -9.10 2.20 -18.94
N GLU A 207 -9.78 1.25 -18.31
CA GLU A 207 -11.13 1.47 -17.80
C GLU A 207 -11.13 2.56 -16.71
N PRO A 208 -12.17 3.40 -16.64
CA PRO A 208 -12.24 4.50 -15.68
C PRO A 208 -12.11 4.03 -14.23
N TYR A 209 -11.60 4.92 -13.37
CA TYR A 209 -11.58 4.68 -11.94
C TYR A 209 -13.01 4.40 -11.42
N PRO A 210 -13.24 3.33 -10.62
CA PRO A 210 -14.57 2.96 -10.18
C PRO A 210 -15.13 4.01 -9.24
N LYS A 211 -16.39 4.41 -9.46
CA LYS A 211 -17.11 5.27 -8.53
C LYS A 211 -17.66 4.43 -7.37
N ALA A 212 -17.02 4.52 -6.21
CA ALA A 212 -17.57 3.94 -4.99
C ALA A 212 -18.85 4.68 -4.55
N GLU A 213 -19.82 3.96 -3.99
CA GLU A 213 -21.07 4.54 -3.49
C GLU A 213 -20.85 5.37 -2.22
N SER A 214 -19.80 5.07 -1.45
CA SER A 214 -19.41 5.79 -0.25
C SER A 214 -17.91 5.64 0.01
N ILE A 215 -17.37 6.47 0.92
CA ILE A 215 -15.96 6.41 1.37
C ILE A 215 -15.69 5.26 2.35
N LYS A 216 -16.71 4.46 2.71
CA LYS A 216 -16.68 3.50 3.82
C LYS A 216 -15.75 2.33 3.51
N GLY A 217 -14.66 2.24 4.28
CA GLY A 217 -13.65 1.21 4.10
C GLY A 217 -13.15 0.54 5.36
N LEU A 218 -12.44 -0.57 5.16
CA LEU A 218 -11.97 -1.45 6.24
C LEU A 218 -10.59 -2.03 5.93
N LEU A 219 -9.75 -2.15 6.96
CA LEU A 219 -8.62 -3.09 6.96
C LEU A 219 -9.19 -4.49 7.18
N VAL A 220 -9.28 -5.25 6.09
CA VAL A 220 -9.97 -6.55 6.05
C VAL A 220 -9.19 -7.63 6.78
N ASP A 221 -9.92 -8.52 7.44
CA ASP A 221 -9.37 -9.74 8.05
C ASP A 221 -9.31 -10.86 6.98
N PRO A 222 -8.10 -11.32 6.59
CA PRO A 222 -7.96 -12.36 5.58
C PRO A 222 -8.73 -13.65 5.92
N GLN A 223 -8.93 -13.94 7.21
CA GLN A 223 -9.63 -15.14 7.67
C GLN A 223 -11.15 -15.07 7.45
N LYS A 224 -11.68 -13.87 7.23
CA LYS A 224 -13.12 -13.61 7.08
C LYS A 224 -13.54 -13.32 5.63
N LEU A 225 -12.59 -13.18 4.70
CA LEU A 225 -12.85 -12.90 3.28
C LEU A 225 -13.84 -13.88 2.63
N GLY A 226 -13.80 -15.16 3.03
CA GLY A 226 -14.70 -16.21 2.49
C GLY A 226 -16.11 -16.19 3.07
N THR A 227 -16.42 -15.26 3.97
CA THR A 227 -17.74 -15.12 4.59
C THR A 227 -18.57 -14.05 3.89
N SER A 228 -19.84 -13.89 4.29
CA SER A 228 -20.70 -12.80 3.83
C SER A 228 -20.57 -11.54 4.69
N GLU A 229 -19.60 -11.46 5.61
CA GLU A 229 -19.47 -10.35 6.57
C GLU A 229 -19.19 -9.01 5.86
N LEU A 230 -18.32 -8.98 4.85
CA LEU A 230 -18.06 -7.75 4.07
C LEU A 230 -19.31 -7.26 3.31
N ASP A 231 -20.16 -8.19 2.84
CA ASP A 231 -21.42 -7.84 2.17
C ASP A 231 -22.44 -7.30 3.19
N ASP A 232 -22.53 -7.93 4.37
CA ASP A 232 -23.39 -7.50 5.48
C ASP A 232 -23.03 -6.10 5.99
N LEU A 233 -21.73 -5.81 6.07
CA LEU A 233 -21.18 -4.50 6.46
C LEU A 233 -21.32 -3.44 5.36
N GLY A 234 -21.55 -3.83 4.10
CA GLY A 234 -21.62 -2.92 2.97
C GLY A 234 -20.30 -2.20 2.71
N VAL A 235 -19.16 -2.89 2.86
CA VAL A 235 -17.82 -2.32 2.62
C VAL A 235 -17.70 -1.88 1.16
N LYS A 236 -17.14 -0.68 0.90
CA LYS A 236 -16.91 -0.14 -0.46
C LYS A 236 -15.45 0.01 -0.80
N GLN A 237 -14.59 0.14 0.22
CA GLN A 237 -13.15 0.33 0.10
C GLN A 237 -12.44 -0.69 1.00
N ALA A 238 -11.34 -1.30 0.55
CA ALA A 238 -10.56 -2.21 1.38
C ALA A 238 -9.06 -2.00 1.17
N ALA A 239 -8.29 -2.10 2.25
CA ALA A 239 -6.84 -2.10 2.20
C ALA A 239 -6.26 -3.49 2.48
N TYR A 240 -5.15 -3.82 1.80
CA TYR A 240 -4.40 -5.05 2.04
C TYR A 240 -2.90 -4.86 1.88
N ASN A 241 -2.13 -5.44 2.79
CA ASN A 241 -0.68 -5.30 2.85
C ASN A 241 0.03 -6.33 1.95
N ILE A 242 1.00 -5.86 1.14
CA ILE A 242 1.89 -6.67 0.32
C ILE A 242 3.33 -6.45 0.77
N PRO A 243 3.87 -7.28 1.69
CA PRO A 243 5.30 -7.35 1.93
C PRO A 243 6.01 -7.91 0.68
N ILE A 244 6.68 -7.05 -0.09
CA ILE A 244 7.15 -7.38 -1.44
C ILE A 244 8.20 -8.50 -1.45
N ALA A 245 8.99 -8.64 -0.39
CA ALA A 245 10.00 -9.70 -0.35
C ALA A 245 9.38 -11.09 -0.16
N ARG A 246 8.13 -11.20 0.30
CA ARG A 246 7.39 -12.48 0.33
C ARG A 246 7.05 -12.99 -1.07
N LEU A 247 6.89 -12.09 -2.05
CA LEU A 247 6.61 -12.47 -3.44
C LEU A 247 7.80 -13.16 -4.10
N LEU A 248 9.02 -12.88 -3.63
CA LEU A 248 10.24 -13.27 -4.29
C LEU A 248 10.68 -14.68 -3.87
N GLY A 249 11.09 -15.48 -4.85
CA GLY A 249 11.69 -16.78 -4.65
C GLY A 249 10.84 -17.98 -5.01
N PRO A 250 11.41 -19.18 -4.92
CA PRO A 250 10.72 -20.39 -5.36
C PRO A 250 9.55 -20.71 -4.44
N SER A 251 8.50 -21.29 -5.00
CA SER A 251 7.46 -21.97 -4.24
C SER A 251 7.85 -23.43 -4.03
N THR A 252 7.57 -23.96 -2.85
CA THR A 252 7.64 -25.39 -2.54
C THR A 252 6.27 -26.06 -2.56
N HIS A 253 5.19 -25.31 -2.80
CA HIS A 253 3.83 -25.81 -2.85
C HIS A 253 3.55 -26.50 -4.18
N SER A 254 3.01 -27.73 -4.14
CA SER A 254 2.77 -28.53 -5.36
C SER A 254 1.74 -27.90 -6.29
N ASP A 255 0.69 -27.32 -5.71
CA ASP A 255 -0.46 -26.81 -6.47
C ASP A 255 -0.24 -25.38 -6.98
N TYR A 256 0.76 -24.69 -6.42
CA TYR A 256 1.09 -23.31 -6.75
C TYR A 256 2.59 -23.23 -7.04
N PRO A 257 3.03 -23.72 -8.22
CA PRO A 257 4.43 -23.84 -8.56
C PRO A 257 5.09 -22.46 -8.67
N THR A 258 6.42 -22.45 -8.61
CA THR A 258 7.24 -21.26 -8.88
C THR A 258 6.85 -20.64 -10.22
N ILE A 259 6.64 -19.31 -10.21
CA ILE A 259 6.40 -18.52 -11.42
C ILE A 259 7.75 -17.94 -11.86
N ILE A 260 8.09 -18.12 -13.14
CA ILE A 260 9.22 -17.44 -13.76
C ILE A 260 8.65 -16.28 -14.57
N TYR A 261 8.89 -15.07 -14.10
CA TYR A 261 8.41 -13.85 -14.73
C TYR A 261 9.56 -13.19 -15.50
N ASN A 262 9.45 -13.11 -16.82
CA ASN A 262 10.42 -12.40 -17.64
C ASN A 262 9.98 -10.94 -17.78
N TYR A 263 10.84 -10.02 -17.35
CA TYR A 263 10.58 -8.59 -17.45
C TYR A 263 11.86 -7.85 -17.82
N ASN A 264 11.78 -6.94 -18.80
CA ASN A 264 12.95 -6.22 -19.32
C ASN A 264 14.14 -7.15 -19.63
N GLY A 265 13.86 -8.33 -20.21
CA GLY A 265 14.87 -9.30 -20.60
C GLY A 265 15.57 -10.07 -19.46
N LYS A 266 15.11 -9.93 -18.20
CA LYS A 266 15.60 -10.67 -17.03
C LYS A 266 14.51 -11.58 -16.48
N ASP A 267 14.90 -12.75 -15.96
CA ASP A 267 13.99 -13.70 -15.31
C ASP A 267 13.97 -13.48 -13.80
N TYR A 268 12.77 -13.31 -13.25
CA TYR A 268 12.51 -13.17 -11.83
C TYR A 268 11.73 -14.38 -11.33
N THR A 269 12.18 -14.94 -10.21
CA THR A 269 11.51 -16.08 -9.58
C THR A 269 10.52 -15.57 -8.56
N LEU A 270 9.23 -15.89 -8.75
CA LEU A 270 8.14 -15.48 -7.88
C LEU A 270 7.47 -16.69 -7.22
N ASN A 271 7.09 -16.50 -5.96
CA ASN A 271 6.53 -17.56 -5.13
C ASN A 271 5.05 -17.74 -5.46
N GLY A 272 4.74 -18.76 -6.27
CA GLY A 272 3.37 -19.04 -6.72
C GLY A 272 2.36 -19.23 -5.59
N HIS A 273 2.77 -19.76 -4.43
CA HIS A 273 1.87 -19.90 -3.28
C HIS A 273 1.47 -18.53 -2.71
N VAL A 274 2.45 -17.65 -2.49
CA VAL A 274 2.19 -16.28 -2.00
C VAL A 274 1.36 -15.50 -3.03
N VAL A 275 1.65 -15.67 -4.32
CA VAL A 275 0.85 -15.07 -5.39
C VAL A 275 -0.61 -15.54 -5.32
N SER A 276 -0.85 -16.84 -5.09
CA SER A 276 -2.22 -17.38 -4.96
C SER A 276 -2.97 -16.86 -3.72
N GLU A 277 -2.28 -16.50 -2.64
CA GLU A 277 -2.88 -15.85 -1.47
C GLU A 277 -3.44 -14.47 -1.87
N TYR A 278 -2.65 -13.69 -2.62
CA TYR A 278 -3.07 -12.38 -3.11
C TYR A 278 -4.17 -12.48 -4.18
N ASP A 279 -4.11 -13.47 -5.07
CA ASP A 279 -5.21 -13.75 -6.02
C ASP A 279 -6.52 -13.98 -5.29
N TYR A 280 -6.51 -14.82 -4.25
CA TYR A 280 -7.70 -15.10 -3.46
C TYR A 280 -8.27 -13.82 -2.85
N VAL A 281 -7.42 -12.99 -2.25
CA VAL A 281 -7.82 -11.72 -1.64
C VAL A 281 -8.42 -10.77 -2.69
N PHE A 282 -7.66 -10.46 -3.73
CA PHE A 282 -8.04 -9.42 -4.69
C PHE A 282 -9.19 -9.85 -5.59
N LYS A 283 -9.27 -11.12 -5.96
CA LYS A 283 -10.42 -11.66 -6.68
C LYS A 283 -11.68 -11.58 -5.83
N THR A 284 -11.60 -11.97 -4.55
CA THR A 284 -12.77 -11.95 -3.65
C THR A 284 -13.28 -10.53 -3.44
N LEU A 285 -12.39 -9.55 -3.22
CA LEU A 285 -12.79 -8.15 -3.05
C LEU A 285 -13.37 -7.56 -4.35
N SER A 286 -12.76 -7.87 -5.50
CA SER A 286 -13.25 -7.41 -6.80
C SER A 286 -14.62 -7.99 -7.14
N ASP A 287 -14.86 -9.27 -6.84
CA ASP A 287 -16.16 -9.93 -7.06
C ASP A 287 -17.28 -9.33 -6.19
N LYS A 288 -16.91 -8.69 -5.08
CA LYS A 288 -17.82 -7.93 -4.21
C LYS A 288 -17.99 -6.47 -4.64
N GLY A 289 -17.30 -6.03 -5.69
CA GLY A 289 -17.31 -4.63 -6.15
C GLY A 289 -16.61 -3.67 -5.18
N ILE A 290 -15.70 -4.17 -4.34
CA ILE A 290 -14.94 -3.36 -3.39
C ILE A 290 -13.72 -2.77 -4.09
N VAL A 291 -13.51 -1.46 -3.96
CA VAL A 291 -12.32 -0.79 -4.47
C VAL A 291 -11.13 -1.12 -3.58
N ILE A 292 -10.03 -1.58 -4.19
CA ILE A 292 -8.89 -2.15 -3.47
C ILE A 292 -7.71 -1.17 -3.43
N THR A 293 -7.16 -1.03 -2.22
CA THR A 293 -5.91 -0.36 -1.92
C THR A 293 -4.84 -1.36 -1.50
N ALA A 294 -3.83 -1.58 -2.35
CA ALA A 294 -2.68 -2.40 -1.99
C ALA A 294 -1.58 -1.54 -1.37
N ILE A 295 -1.09 -1.94 -0.19
CA ILE A 295 0.01 -1.26 0.51
C ILE A 295 1.29 -2.04 0.26
N LEU A 296 2.18 -1.50 -0.57
CA LEU A 296 3.48 -2.11 -0.85
C LEU A 296 4.42 -1.82 0.31
N LEU A 297 4.91 -2.87 0.94
CA LEU A 297 5.76 -2.81 2.13
C LEU A 297 7.04 -3.56 1.87
N ASN A 298 8.16 -3.10 2.42
CA ASN A 298 9.44 -3.79 2.25
C ASN A 298 9.89 -4.39 3.58
N ASN A 299 9.50 -5.64 3.82
CA ASN A 299 9.94 -6.38 4.99
C ASN A 299 11.42 -6.81 4.83
N LYS A 300 12.12 -6.99 5.95
CA LYS A 300 13.49 -7.53 5.92
C LYS A 300 13.52 -8.90 5.24
N SER A 301 14.50 -9.10 4.38
CA SER A 301 14.75 -10.38 3.72
C SER A 301 16.24 -10.55 3.43
N ASP A 302 16.87 -11.51 4.11
CA ASP A 302 18.26 -11.87 3.86
C ASP A 302 18.45 -12.60 2.51
N ALA A 303 17.37 -13.18 1.98
CA ALA A 303 17.37 -13.84 0.67
C ALA A 303 17.28 -12.83 -0.49
N TYR A 304 16.68 -11.66 -0.24
CA TYR A 304 16.48 -10.60 -1.22
C TYR A 304 17.01 -9.23 -0.71
N PRO A 305 18.28 -9.12 -0.29
CA PRO A 305 18.83 -7.88 0.24
C PRO A 305 18.90 -6.75 -0.80
N GLN A 306 18.78 -7.09 -2.09
CA GLN A 306 18.73 -6.12 -3.19
C GLN A 306 17.49 -5.26 -3.18
N VAL A 307 16.34 -5.69 -2.63
CA VAL A 307 15.15 -4.79 -2.54
C VAL A 307 15.24 -3.82 -1.36
N ILE A 308 16.18 -4.03 -0.44
CA ILE A 308 16.41 -3.18 0.74
C ILE A 308 17.46 -2.13 0.39
N HIS A 309 17.10 -0.85 0.60
CA HIS A 309 17.99 0.26 0.33
C HIS A 309 19.35 0.07 1.06
N PRO A 310 20.50 0.45 0.47
CA PRO A 310 21.83 0.17 1.05
C PRO A 310 22.00 0.71 2.47
N LEU A 311 21.49 1.92 2.74
CA LEU A 311 21.49 2.53 4.08
C LEU A 311 20.51 1.90 5.07
N SER A 312 19.74 0.91 4.63
CA SER A 312 18.68 0.25 5.41
C SER A 312 19.05 -1.17 5.84
N ARG A 313 20.03 -1.81 5.18
CA ARG A 313 20.38 -3.24 5.37
C ARG A 313 20.78 -3.62 6.81
N GLY A 314 21.34 -2.68 7.57
CA GLY A 314 21.74 -2.89 8.96
C GLY A 314 20.66 -2.65 10.02
N GLY A 315 19.45 -2.23 9.61
CA GLY A 315 18.40 -1.82 10.53
C GLY A 315 17.65 -2.95 11.22
N ASN A 316 16.92 -2.57 12.26
CA ASN A 316 15.91 -3.38 12.94
C ASN A 316 14.61 -2.58 13.01
N ALA A 317 13.69 -2.86 12.10
CA ALA A 317 12.42 -2.16 11.94
C ALA A 317 11.39 -3.10 11.31
N TYR A 318 10.12 -2.70 11.29
CA TYR A 318 9.08 -3.52 10.65
C TYR A 318 9.23 -3.52 9.13
N TYR A 319 9.46 -2.32 8.55
CA TYR A 319 9.70 -2.16 7.13
C TYR A 319 10.89 -1.25 6.85
N TYR A 320 11.39 -1.32 5.63
CA TYR A 320 12.66 -0.74 5.19
C TYR A 320 12.45 0.11 3.93
N ALA A 321 13.28 1.13 3.72
CA ALA A 321 13.24 1.88 2.47
C ALA A 321 13.52 0.95 1.25
N PHE A 322 12.77 1.15 0.17
CA PHE A 322 12.95 0.43 -1.09
C PHE A 322 14.28 0.81 -1.77
N ASN A 323 14.97 -0.15 -2.38
CA ASN A 323 16.24 0.10 -3.06
C ASN A 323 16.06 0.65 -4.48
N ALA A 324 15.97 1.96 -4.62
CA ALA A 324 16.09 2.64 -5.91
C ALA A 324 17.48 3.26 -6.16
N ALA A 325 18.46 2.90 -5.32
CA ALA A 325 19.81 3.49 -5.29
C ALA A 325 20.88 2.60 -5.96
N GLU A 326 20.54 1.37 -6.36
CA GLU A 326 21.44 0.43 -7.03
C GLU A 326 20.71 -0.31 -8.16
N GLU A 327 21.44 -0.71 -9.20
CA GLU A 327 20.90 -1.43 -10.37
C GLU A 327 20.03 -2.64 -9.99
N ALA A 328 20.57 -3.56 -9.19
CA ALA A 328 19.85 -4.76 -8.77
C ALA A 328 18.59 -4.44 -7.94
N GLY A 329 18.59 -3.32 -7.22
CA GLY A 329 17.39 -2.86 -6.52
C GLY A 329 16.34 -2.38 -7.51
N THR A 330 16.73 -1.48 -8.42
CA THR A 330 15.83 -0.95 -9.46
C THR A 330 15.22 -2.06 -10.31
N ASP A 331 16.03 -3.02 -10.77
CA ASP A 331 15.58 -4.19 -11.54
C ASP A 331 14.46 -4.97 -10.85
N TYR A 332 14.59 -5.21 -9.53
CA TYR A 332 13.60 -5.98 -8.78
C TYR A 332 12.34 -5.17 -8.48
N LEU A 333 12.47 -3.88 -8.16
CA LEU A 333 11.33 -3.01 -7.93
C LEU A 333 10.50 -2.83 -9.20
N GLU A 334 11.16 -2.63 -10.35
CA GLU A 334 10.52 -2.57 -11.67
C GLU A 334 9.74 -3.84 -11.97
N ALA A 335 10.36 -5.02 -11.77
CA ALA A 335 9.70 -6.31 -12.02
C ALA A 335 8.54 -6.58 -11.06
N VAL A 336 8.67 -6.23 -9.78
CA VAL A 336 7.59 -6.36 -8.79
C VAL A 336 6.42 -5.45 -9.14
N ALA A 337 6.69 -4.18 -9.46
CA ALA A 337 5.67 -3.22 -9.87
C ALA A 337 4.92 -3.71 -11.11
N ALA A 338 5.66 -4.13 -12.13
CA ALA A 338 5.10 -4.65 -13.37
C ALA A 338 4.29 -5.93 -13.15
N PHE A 339 4.82 -6.92 -12.42
CA PHE A 339 4.10 -8.17 -12.16
C PHE A 339 2.79 -7.94 -11.41
N LEU A 340 2.81 -7.13 -10.34
CA LEU A 340 1.62 -6.86 -9.55
C LEU A 340 0.57 -6.08 -10.36
N ALA A 341 1.01 -5.04 -11.09
CA ALA A 341 0.11 -4.25 -11.90
C ALA A 341 -0.44 -5.02 -13.10
N GLU A 342 0.38 -5.84 -13.76
CA GLU A 342 -0.06 -6.75 -14.81
C GLU A 342 -1.08 -7.73 -14.23
N ARG A 343 -0.76 -8.42 -13.14
CA ARG A 343 -1.62 -9.46 -12.59
C ARG A 343 -2.97 -8.94 -12.09
N TYR A 344 -2.98 -7.77 -11.46
CA TYR A 344 -4.16 -7.20 -10.81
C TYR A 344 -4.75 -5.99 -11.52
N ARG A 345 -4.72 -5.98 -12.86
CA ARG A 345 -5.35 -4.93 -13.69
C ARG A 345 -6.80 -5.24 -14.08
N ASP A 346 -7.21 -6.50 -14.07
CA ASP A 346 -8.48 -6.96 -14.63
C ASP A 346 -9.18 -8.03 -13.75
N GLU A 347 -10.35 -8.48 -14.18
CA GLU A 347 -11.19 -9.40 -13.41
C GLU A 347 -10.63 -10.84 -13.31
N GLU A 348 -9.53 -11.18 -13.99
CA GLU A 348 -8.97 -12.53 -13.95
C GLU A 348 -8.46 -12.88 -12.54
N HIS A 349 -7.70 -11.97 -11.92
CA HIS A 349 -7.15 -12.13 -10.57
C HIS A 349 -7.62 -11.04 -9.60
N GLY A 350 -8.36 -10.04 -10.07
CA GLY A 350 -8.86 -8.91 -9.30
C GLY A 350 -8.20 -7.60 -9.71
N ILE A 351 -8.86 -6.48 -9.40
CA ILE A 351 -8.47 -5.14 -9.86
C ILE A 351 -8.02 -4.31 -8.67
N VAL A 352 -6.72 -3.99 -8.61
CA VAL A 352 -6.17 -3.06 -7.63
C VAL A 352 -6.10 -1.66 -8.23
N MET A 353 -6.87 -0.73 -7.66
CA MET A 353 -7.00 0.63 -8.17
C MET A 353 -6.14 1.64 -7.41
N ASN A 354 -5.82 1.38 -6.14
CA ASN A 354 -4.99 2.25 -5.33
C ASN A 354 -3.73 1.51 -4.86
N TRP A 355 -2.59 2.19 -4.89
CA TRP A 355 -1.29 1.64 -4.51
C TRP A 355 -0.59 2.59 -3.56
N ILE A 356 -0.33 2.17 -2.32
CA ILE A 356 0.44 2.94 -1.35
C ILE A 356 1.87 2.43 -1.37
N ILE A 357 2.85 3.33 -1.48
CA ILE A 357 4.28 2.98 -1.53
C ILE A 357 4.93 3.22 -0.17
N GLY A 358 5.13 2.15 0.60
CA GLY A 358 5.62 2.23 1.98
C GLY A 358 4.51 2.55 2.99
N ASN A 359 4.88 2.63 4.27
CA ASN A 359 3.97 2.96 5.35
C ASN A 359 4.60 4.02 6.25
N GLU A 360 3.84 5.06 6.60
CA GLU A 360 4.26 6.13 7.51
C GLU A 360 5.72 6.53 7.27
N VAL A 361 6.05 6.88 6.02
CA VAL A 361 7.45 6.95 5.59
C VAL A 361 8.23 8.05 6.28
N ASN A 362 7.55 9.00 6.92
CA ASN A 362 8.15 9.98 7.79
C ASN A 362 8.65 9.38 9.11
N VAL A 363 8.02 8.30 9.61
CA VAL A 363 8.45 7.52 10.79
C VAL A 363 9.54 6.52 10.38
N ARG A 364 10.63 7.06 9.82
CA ARG A 364 11.65 6.26 9.17
C ARG A 364 12.22 5.17 10.08
N SER A 365 12.47 5.41 11.37
CA SER A 365 13.13 4.40 12.22
C SER A 365 12.37 3.08 12.34
N THR A 366 11.05 3.11 12.16
CA THR A 366 10.15 2.02 12.53
C THR A 366 9.39 1.47 11.34
N TRP A 367 8.84 2.34 10.49
CA TRP A 367 7.90 1.98 9.42
C TRP A 367 8.45 2.13 8.00
N ASN A 368 9.62 2.76 7.83
CA ASN A 368 10.33 2.80 6.56
C ASN A 368 11.84 3.00 6.76
N TYR A 369 12.49 2.03 7.42
CA TYR A 369 13.86 2.17 7.89
C TYR A 369 14.85 2.53 6.81
N MET A 370 15.55 3.61 7.08
CA MET A 370 16.81 4.03 6.47
C MET A 370 17.62 4.70 7.56
N LYS A 371 18.94 4.49 7.56
CA LYS A 371 19.84 5.25 8.44
C LYS A 371 19.55 6.74 8.26
N TYR A 372 19.57 7.48 9.37
CA TYR A 372 19.33 8.91 9.33
C TYR A 372 20.27 9.63 8.35
N VAL A 373 19.65 10.48 7.53
CA VAL A 373 20.25 11.46 6.61
C VAL A 373 19.42 12.75 6.69
N ASP A 374 19.85 13.83 6.06
CA ASP A 374 18.99 15.01 5.93
C ASP A 374 17.72 14.70 5.11
N ILE A 375 16.68 15.51 5.31
CA ILE A 375 15.35 15.28 4.72
C ILE A 375 15.38 15.32 3.19
N ASP A 376 16.20 16.19 2.58
CA ASP A 376 16.34 16.29 1.13
C ASP A 376 16.91 15.00 0.54
N THR A 377 17.92 14.42 1.20
CA THR A 377 18.51 13.14 0.81
C THR A 377 17.51 12.00 0.96
N TYR A 378 16.79 11.92 2.08
CA TYR A 378 15.77 10.90 2.30
C TYR A 378 14.61 11.00 1.29
N ALA A 379 14.09 12.21 1.07
CA ALA A 379 13.00 12.49 0.13
C ALA A 379 13.40 12.12 -1.30
N ARG A 380 14.65 12.37 -1.70
CA ARG A 380 15.16 11.99 -3.03
C ARG A 380 15.19 10.48 -3.24
N GLU A 381 15.68 9.71 -2.26
CA GLU A 381 15.69 8.25 -2.36
C GLU A 381 14.27 7.66 -2.38
N TYR A 382 13.37 8.23 -1.59
CA TYR A 382 11.96 7.84 -1.61
C TYR A 382 11.27 8.21 -2.93
N ALA A 383 11.53 9.41 -3.47
CA ALA A 383 11.00 9.85 -4.77
C ALA A 383 11.43 8.92 -5.91
N ARG A 384 12.68 8.44 -5.91
CA ARG A 384 13.14 7.44 -6.88
C ARG A 384 12.35 6.14 -6.80
N ALA A 385 12.09 5.63 -5.60
CA ALA A 385 11.28 4.43 -5.43
C ALA A 385 9.85 4.66 -5.94
N VAL A 386 9.20 5.78 -5.57
CA VAL A 386 7.85 6.13 -6.04
C VAL A 386 7.81 6.25 -7.56
N ARG A 387 8.84 6.81 -8.21
CA ARG A 387 8.93 6.88 -9.69
C ARG A 387 8.91 5.52 -10.35
N LEU A 388 9.68 4.56 -9.82
CA LEU A 388 9.71 3.20 -10.36
C LEU A 388 8.34 2.54 -10.25
N PHE A 389 7.71 2.62 -9.08
CA PHE A 389 6.37 2.07 -8.89
C PHE A 389 5.33 2.79 -9.75
N TYR A 390 5.36 4.13 -9.82
CA TYR A 390 4.44 4.92 -10.64
C TYR A 390 4.51 4.52 -12.11
N ASN A 391 5.71 4.53 -12.71
CA ASN A 391 5.88 4.20 -14.13
C ASN A 391 5.51 2.75 -14.41
N GLY A 392 5.90 1.82 -13.53
CA GLY A 392 5.54 0.41 -13.66
C GLY A 392 4.03 0.20 -13.60
N ILE A 393 3.38 0.68 -12.55
CA ILE A 393 1.94 0.46 -12.33
C ILE A 393 1.09 1.14 -13.41
N LYS A 394 1.36 2.42 -13.70
CA LYS A 394 0.58 3.19 -14.67
C LYS A 394 0.76 2.67 -16.09
N SER A 395 1.90 2.06 -16.43
CA SER A 395 2.11 1.41 -17.73
C SER A 395 1.29 0.13 -17.95
N PHE A 396 0.62 -0.40 -16.91
CA PHE A 396 -0.34 -1.50 -17.05
C PHE A 396 -1.77 -1.06 -16.79
N ASN A 397 -1.99 -0.12 -15.87
CA ASN A 397 -3.32 0.42 -15.53
C ASN A 397 -3.31 1.96 -15.58
N ALA A 398 -3.92 2.53 -16.63
CA ALA A 398 -3.91 3.96 -16.89
C ALA A 398 -4.55 4.79 -15.77
N ASN A 399 -5.52 4.22 -15.05
CA ASN A 399 -6.32 4.92 -14.06
C ASN A 399 -6.01 4.47 -12.62
N ALA A 400 -4.97 3.65 -12.41
CA ALA A 400 -4.48 3.37 -11.06
C ALA A 400 -3.99 4.66 -10.38
N ARG A 401 -4.25 4.79 -9.08
CA ARG A 401 -3.79 5.89 -8.24
C ARG A 401 -2.65 5.42 -7.34
N ILE A 402 -1.60 6.23 -7.23
CA ILE A 402 -0.40 5.92 -6.44
C ILE A 402 -0.30 6.94 -5.31
N TYR A 403 -0.09 6.47 -4.09
CA TYR A 403 -0.07 7.28 -2.88
C TYR A 403 1.24 7.13 -2.11
N ILE A 404 1.68 8.23 -1.51
CA ILE A 404 2.66 8.20 -0.41
C ILE A 404 1.93 8.04 0.92
N SER A 405 2.56 7.47 1.95
CA SER A 405 1.94 7.26 3.27
C SER A 405 2.63 8.08 4.37
N LEU A 406 1.88 8.90 5.10
CA LEU A 406 2.38 9.75 6.19
C LEU A 406 1.55 9.59 7.47
N ASP A 407 2.22 9.65 8.62
CA ASP A 407 1.57 9.67 9.93
C ASP A 407 1.03 11.06 10.30
N GLN A 408 0.35 11.12 11.44
CA GLN A 408 -0.24 12.34 12.01
C GLN A 408 0.74 13.41 12.53
N GLN A 409 2.05 13.17 12.58
CA GLN A 409 3.03 14.13 13.11
C GLN A 409 3.39 15.17 12.06
N TRP A 410 2.56 16.21 11.97
CA TRP A 410 2.55 17.17 10.86
C TRP A 410 3.72 18.16 10.86
N ASN A 411 3.86 18.95 11.92
CA ASN A 411 4.86 20.01 12.06
C ASN A 411 5.28 20.12 13.55
N ARG A 412 5.69 19.00 14.13
CA ARG A 412 5.98 18.87 15.56
C ARG A 412 7.35 19.45 15.93
N ASN A 413 8.18 19.79 14.94
CA ASN A 413 9.57 20.22 15.12
C ASN A 413 10.35 19.18 15.94
N LEU A 414 10.33 17.93 15.46
CA LEU A 414 10.95 16.80 16.14
C LEU A 414 12.44 17.07 16.40
N SER A 415 12.86 16.94 17.66
CA SER A 415 14.28 17.02 18.04
C SER A 415 15.01 15.70 17.89
N SER A 416 14.28 14.61 17.66
CA SER A 416 14.83 13.27 17.54
C SER A 416 15.19 12.94 16.10
N ASP A 417 16.27 12.20 15.92
CA ASP A 417 16.53 11.46 14.68
C ASP A 417 15.65 10.18 14.62
N SER A 418 14.40 10.27 15.10
CA SER A 418 13.27 9.36 14.91
C SER A 418 12.80 9.20 13.47
N SER A 419 12.39 10.37 13.02
CA SER A 419 11.34 10.61 12.06
C SER A 419 11.57 12.01 11.50
N TYR A 420 10.86 12.32 10.42
CA TYR A 420 10.69 13.68 9.93
C TYR A 420 9.26 14.13 10.20
N ASP A 421 9.05 15.44 10.26
CA ASP A 421 7.70 16.00 10.23
C ASP A 421 7.04 15.66 8.88
N SER A 422 5.79 15.22 8.90
CA SER A 422 5.04 14.79 7.71
C SER A 422 4.94 15.90 6.67
N ARG A 423 4.71 17.15 7.11
CA ARG A 423 4.67 18.33 6.20
C ARG A 423 6.00 18.52 5.50
N ASP A 424 7.09 18.60 6.27
CA ASP A 424 8.42 18.87 5.73
C ASP A 424 8.88 17.76 4.76
N LEU A 425 8.56 16.49 5.07
CA LEU A 425 8.87 15.39 4.16
C LEU A 425 8.01 15.44 2.89
N MET A 426 6.74 15.80 2.99
CA MET A 426 5.86 15.97 1.83
C MET A 426 6.35 17.11 0.93
N ASP A 427 6.87 18.18 1.51
CA ASP A 427 7.39 19.34 0.79
C ASP A 427 8.66 18.97 0.01
N ALA A 428 9.67 18.38 0.68
CA ALA A 428 10.90 17.87 0.04
C ALA A 428 10.59 16.78 -1.00
N PHE A 429 9.66 15.89 -0.64
CA PHE A 429 8.74 15.13 -1.48
C PHE A 429 8.47 15.71 -2.87
N ASN A 430 7.55 16.67 -2.84
CA ASN A 430 6.95 17.32 -3.97
C ASN A 430 7.98 18.13 -4.78
N GLU A 431 8.97 18.73 -4.11
CA GLU A 431 10.10 19.41 -4.78
C GLU A 431 10.88 18.44 -5.68
N CYS A 432 11.23 17.26 -5.19
CA CYS A 432 11.92 16.23 -5.99
C CYS A 432 11.06 15.81 -7.20
N ILE A 433 9.76 15.58 -6.99
CA ILE A 433 8.84 15.19 -8.07
C ILE A 433 8.71 16.27 -9.14
N LYS A 434 8.55 17.53 -8.74
CA LYS A 434 8.43 18.66 -9.69
C LYS A 434 9.71 18.93 -10.45
N GLU A 435 10.85 18.85 -9.77
CA GLU A 435 12.16 19.07 -10.38
C GLU A 435 12.42 18.08 -11.53
N GLU A 436 11.97 16.83 -11.40
CA GLU A 436 12.24 15.74 -12.35
C GLU A 436 11.04 15.37 -13.24
N GLY A 437 10.00 16.22 -13.26
CA GLY A 437 8.80 16.13 -14.12
C GLY A 437 7.55 15.70 -13.35
N ASN A 438 6.62 16.62 -13.05
CA ASN A 438 5.48 16.37 -12.16
C ASN A 438 4.61 15.17 -12.59
N ILE A 439 4.14 14.38 -11.62
CA ILE A 439 3.26 13.20 -11.82
C ILE A 439 2.07 13.22 -10.84
N GLN A 440 1.03 12.45 -11.16
CA GLN A 440 -0.20 12.33 -10.37
C GLN A 440 -0.05 11.36 -9.19
N TRP A 441 0.62 11.79 -8.11
CA TRP A 441 0.61 11.10 -6.81
C TRP A 441 -0.48 11.67 -5.89
N GLY A 442 -0.98 10.85 -4.97
CA GLY A 442 -1.93 11.22 -3.89
C GLY A 442 -1.37 10.97 -2.48
N LEU A 443 -2.08 11.39 -1.45
CA LEU A 443 -1.68 11.24 -0.06
C LEU A 443 -2.54 10.21 0.68
N ALA A 444 -1.90 9.21 1.25
CA ALA A 444 -2.49 8.32 2.24
C ALA A 444 -2.07 8.79 3.64
N HIS A 445 -3.02 9.28 4.43
CA HIS A 445 -2.74 9.88 5.74
C HIS A 445 -3.33 9.02 6.86
N HIS A 446 -2.64 8.94 8.00
CA HIS A 446 -3.10 8.19 9.20
C HIS A 446 -3.51 9.14 10.34
N PRO A 447 -4.71 9.75 10.30
CA PRO A 447 -5.13 10.78 11.25
C PRO A 447 -5.74 10.17 12.53
N TYR A 448 -4.95 9.42 13.29
CA TYR A 448 -5.37 8.88 14.59
C TYR A 448 -5.72 10.00 15.58
N SER A 449 -6.25 9.61 16.75
CA SER A 449 -6.44 10.56 17.86
C SER A 449 -5.09 10.93 18.49
N TYR A 450 -5.03 12.06 19.19
CA TYR A 450 -3.89 12.42 20.03
C TYR A 450 -4.29 12.57 21.50
N PRO A 451 -3.76 11.73 22.42
CA PRO A 451 -2.99 10.50 22.13
C PRO A 451 -3.85 9.44 21.43
N MET A 452 -3.23 8.45 20.76
CA MET A 452 -3.96 7.41 20.00
C MET A 452 -4.93 6.59 20.85
N THR A 453 -4.66 6.45 22.14
CA THR A 453 -5.50 5.73 23.09
C THR A 453 -6.73 6.51 23.54
N TRP A 454 -6.91 7.76 23.09
CA TRP A 454 -8.03 8.60 23.46
C TRP A 454 -9.07 8.69 22.34
N PRO A 455 -10.20 7.95 22.41
CA PRO A 455 -11.14 7.86 21.28
C PRO A 455 -11.95 9.15 21.08
N LYS A 456 -12.06 10.01 22.10
CA LYS A 456 -12.83 11.25 22.02
C LYS A 456 -11.98 12.39 21.46
N PHE A 457 -11.62 12.27 20.18
CA PHE A 457 -10.72 13.21 19.50
C PHE A 457 -11.17 14.68 19.55
N TRP A 458 -12.45 14.95 19.83
CA TRP A 458 -13.01 16.29 19.97
C TRP A 458 -12.83 16.91 21.36
N GLU A 459 -12.51 16.12 22.38
CA GLU A 459 -12.21 16.63 23.73
C GLU A 459 -10.74 17.09 23.81
N LEU A 460 -10.40 18.10 23.01
CA LEU A 460 -9.05 18.68 22.90
C LEU A 460 -8.72 19.58 24.10
N THR A 461 -8.33 18.96 25.22
CA THR A 461 -7.93 19.66 26.44
C THR A 461 -6.45 19.43 26.77
N GLY A 462 -5.84 20.39 27.48
CA GLY A 462 -4.43 20.30 27.86
C GLY A 462 -3.49 20.19 26.66
N GLU A 463 -2.54 19.25 26.73
CA GLU A 463 -1.56 19.02 25.66
C GLU A 463 -2.21 18.72 24.30
N ALA A 464 -3.32 17.97 24.27
CA ALA A 464 -3.99 17.64 23.01
C ALA A 464 -4.51 18.89 22.28
N GLY A 465 -5.06 19.87 23.01
CA GLY A 465 -5.51 21.14 22.43
C GLY A 465 -4.37 22.08 22.03
N GLU A 466 -3.17 21.90 22.60
CA GLU A 466 -1.97 22.62 22.16
C GLU A 466 -1.38 21.99 20.89
N MET A 467 -1.43 20.67 20.77
CA MET A 467 -0.84 19.89 19.67
C MET A 467 -1.73 19.82 18.43
N VAL A 468 -3.06 19.86 18.60
CA VAL A 468 -4.05 19.74 17.51
C VAL A 468 -4.74 21.08 17.33
N GLN A 469 -4.33 21.81 16.29
CA GLN A 469 -4.84 23.14 15.96
C GLN A 469 -5.38 23.17 14.53
N GLU A 470 -6.34 24.05 14.26
CA GLU A 470 -6.88 24.32 12.92
C GLU A 470 -6.00 25.36 12.19
N SER A 471 -4.71 25.02 12.04
CA SER A 471 -3.70 25.86 11.39
C SER A 471 -2.69 24.96 10.67
N GLU A 472 -2.12 25.45 9.57
CA GLU A 472 -1.04 24.76 8.85
C GLU A 472 0.19 24.47 9.72
N ASP A 473 0.37 25.23 10.80
CA ASP A 473 1.47 25.08 11.76
C ASP A 473 1.20 24.09 12.90
N THR A 474 0.03 23.42 12.90
CA THR A 474 -0.33 22.42 13.92
C THR A 474 0.74 21.35 14.07
N SER A 475 1.02 20.92 15.29
CA SER A 475 2.00 19.84 15.51
C SER A 475 1.47 18.49 15.05
N MET A 476 0.17 18.26 15.24
CA MET A 476 -0.51 17.00 14.93
C MET A 476 -1.72 17.24 14.02
N VAL A 477 -1.90 16.36 13.05
CA VAL A 477 -3.14 16.25 12.26
C VAL A 477 -3.87 14.97 12.67
N THR A 478 -5.03 15.17 13.28
CA THR A 478 -6.00 14.11 13.60
C THR A 478 -7.21 14.26 12.69
N ILE A 479 -8.20 13.38 12.80
CA ILE A 479 -9.44 13.55 12.04
C ILE A 479 -10.16 14.87 12.38
N TYR A 480 -9.96 15.40 13.59
CA TYR A 480 -10.57 16.67 14.02
C TYR A 480 -10.19 17.85 13.11
N ASN A 481 -8.93 17.93 12.70
CA ASN A 481 -8.36 19.02 11.91
C ASN A 481 -7.83 18.54 10.54
N ILE A 482 -8.41 17.48 9.98
CA ILE A 482 -7.94 16.89 8.71
C ILE A 482 -7.97 17.88 7.54
N ASP A 483 -8.83 18.89 7.62
CA ASP A 483 -8.92 19.99 6.67
C ASP A 483 -7.61 20.77 6.53
N VAL A 484 -6.72 20.74 7.54
CA VAL A 484 -5.37 21.30 7.42
C VAL A 484 -4.62 20.66 6.25
N VAL A 485 -4.70 19.34 6.09
CA VAL A 485 -4.01 18.61 5.02
C VAL A 485 -4.65 18.88 3.67
N THR A 486 -5.97 18.77 3.57
CA THR A 486 -6.67 18.94 2.29
C THR A 486 -6.61 20.39 1.79
N ASN A 487 -6.63 21.39 2.67
CA ASN A 487 -6.38 22.78 2.30
C ASN A 487 -4.93 23.03 1.89
N TYR A 488 -3.95 22.41 2.57
CA TYR A 488 -2.54 22.57 2.21
C TYR A 488 -2.25 22.07 0.79
N LEU A 489 -2.88 20.96 0.38
CA LEU A 489 -2.74 20.38 -0.96
C LEU A 489 -3.41 21.19 -2.08
N GLN A 490 -4.20 22.22 -1.76
CA GLN A 490 -4.80 23.12 -2.77
C GLN A 490 -3.84 24.21 -3.26
N LYS A 491 -2.67 24.40 -2.63
CA LYS A 491 -1.71 25.40 -3.08
C LYS A 491 -1.15 25.03 -4.46
N ASP A 492 -0.90 26.03 -5.30
CA ASP A 492 -0.43 25.88 -6.69
C ASP A 492 0.76 24.92 -6.81
N GLU A 493 1.64 24.91 -5.82
CA GLU A 493 2.81 24.05 -5.82
C GLU A 493 2.51 22.56 -5.67
N TYR A 494 1.36 22.15 -5.11
CA TYR A 494 0.95 20.75 -4.95
C TYR A 494 -0.05 20.27 -5.99
N LEU A 495 -0.55 21.14 -6.89
CA LEU A 495 -1.50 20.69 -7.90
C LEU A 495 -0.92 19.60 -8.81
N MET A 496 -1.79 18.70 -9.24
CA MET A 496 -1.46 17.68 -10.23
C MET A 496 -1.15 18.34 -11.60
N PRO A 497 -0.51 17.63 -12.53
CA PRO A 497 -0.19 18.18 -13.86
C PRO A 497 -1.41 18.72 -14.65
N ASP A 498 -2.61 18.21 -14.36
CA ASP A 498 -3.88 18.66 -14.93
C ASP A 498 -4.49 19.89 -14.21
N GLY A 499 -3.89 20.33 -13.11
CA GLY A 499 -4.33 21.47 -12.30
C GLY A 499 -5.30 21.11 -11.17
N GLU A 500 -5.66 19.83 -11.01
CA GLU A 500 -6.56 19.38 -9.95
C GLU A 500 -5.82 19.13 -8.62
N VAL A 501 -6.57 19.18 -7.52
CA VAL A 501 -6.06 18.90 -6.16
C VAL A 501 -5.73 17.41 -6.04
N ARG A 502 -4.63 17.09 -5.34
CA ARG A 502 -4.23 15.69 -5.13
C ARG A 502 -5.26 14.96 -4.27
N SER A 503 -5.56 13.73 -4.70
CA SER A 503 -6.41 12.78 -3.99
C SER A 503 -5.87 12.45 -2.59
N VAL A 504 -6.74 12.41 -1.59
CA VAL A 504 -6.42 12.01 -0.21
C VAL A 504 -7.23 10.78 0.18
N ILE A 505 -6.57 9.80 0.80
CA ILE A 505 -7.23 8.66 1.45
C ILE A 505 -6.81 8.60 2.92
N LEU A 506 -7.75 8.27 3.81
CA LEU A 506 -7.43 7.95 5.19
C LEU A 506 -7.20 6.44 5.24
N SER A 507 -5.97 6.02 4.99
CA SER A 507 -5.63 4.61 4.74
C SER A 507 -5.62 3.75 5.99
N GLU A 508 -5.50 4.37 7.16
CA GLU A 508 -5.52 3.69 8.43
C GLU A 508 -5.93 4.68 9.53
N MET A 509 -7.03 4.38 10.22
CA MET A 509 -7.37 5.04 11.47
C MET A 509 -8.35 4.20 12.28
N GLY A 510 -8.35 4.36 13.60
CA GLY A 510 -9.27 3.64 14.47
C GLY A 510 -9.46 4.32 15.82
N PHE A 511 -10.52 3.90 16.52
CA PHE A 511 -10.86 4.40 17.85
C PHE A 511 -10.95 3.22 18.80
N THR A 512 -10.28 3.34 19.95
CA THR A 512 -10.23 2.25 20.92
C THR A 512 -11.53 2.11 21.70
N SER A 513 -12.00 0.87 21.87
CA SER A 513 -13.17 0.54 22.71
C SER A 513 -12.85 0.47 24.22
N THR A 514 -11.63 0.81 24.64
CA THR A 514 -11.22 0.73 26.07
C THR A 514 -11.99 1.70 26.97
N TYR A 515 -12.59 2.75 26.40
CA TYR A 515 -13.47 3.70 27.09
C TYR A 515 -14.97 3.39 26.92
N GLY A 516 -15.31 2.29 26.27
CA GLY A 516 -16.69 1.89 25.94
C GLY A 516 -16.86 1.62 24.44
N GLU A 517 -17.57 0.56 24.08
CA GLU A 517 -17.88 0.24 22.68
C GLU A 517 -18.80 1.30 22.04
N ASP A 518 -19.66 1.91 22.85
CA ASP A 518 -20.50 3.06 22.50
C ASP A 518 -19.66 4.33 22.23
N VAL A 519 -18.63 4.60 23.02
CA VAL A 519 -17.70 5.72 22.79
C VAL A 519 -16.91 5.52 21.50
N GLN A 520 -16.42 4.30 21.25
CA GLN A 520 -15.76 3.94 19.99
C GLN A 520 -16.70 4.19 18.80
N ALA A 521 -17.95 3.73 18.88
CA ALA A 521 -18.92 3.90 17.81
C ALA A 521 -19.29 5.38 17.58
N ALA A 522 -19.42 6.18 18.64
CA ALA A 522 -19.67 7.60 18.54
C ALA A 522 -18.50 8.35 17.87
N ALA A 523 -17.26 7.98 18.20
CA ALA A 523 -16.07 8.53 17.57
C ALA A 523 -16.00 8.17 16.09
N PHE A 524 -16.26 6.91 15.74
CA PHE A 524 -16.34 6.50 14.34
C PHE A 524 -17.39 7.28 13.55
N ALA A 525 -18.61 7.43 14.10
CA ALA A 525 -19.68 8.16 13.41
C ALA A 525 -19.29 9.61 13.12
N TYR A 526 -18.70 10.30 14.11
CA TYR A 526 -18.26 11.67 13.93
C TYR A 526 -17.11 11.77 12.91
N ALA A 527 -16.10 10.91 13.03
CA ALA A 527 -14.97 10.86 12.09
C ALA A 527 -15.42 10.60 10.64
N TYR A 528 -16.35 9.66 10.46
CA TYR A 528 -16.91 9.35 9.14
C TYR A 528 -17.62 10.56 8.54
N TYR A 529 -18.43 11.27 9.32
CA TYR A 529 -19.11 12.45 8.80
C TYR A 529 -18.17 13.63 8.53
N ILE A 530 -17.07 13.79 9.28
CA ILE A 530 -16.01 14.74 8.90
C ILE A 530 -15.44 14.35 7.53
N ALA A 531 -15.04 13.09 7.36
CA ALA A 531 -14.42 12.61 6.13
C ALA A 531 -15.37 12.67 4.91
N GLU A 532 -16.64 12.28 5.08
CA GLU A 532 -17.65 12.27 4.01
C GLU A 532 -17.98 13.68 3.50
N ASN A 533 -17.81 14.71 4.33
CA ASN A 533 -18.08 16.10 3.98
C ASN A 533 -16.84 16.86 3.48
N ASN A 534 -15.68 16.19 3.35
CA ASN A 534 -14.51 16.76 2.70
C ASN A 534 -14.37 16.22 1.27
N GLN A 535 -14.54 17.08 0.27
CA GLN A 535 -14.52 16.70 -1.15
C GLN A 535 -13.20 16.11 -1.66
N HIS A 536 -12.10 16.26 -0.92
CA HIS A 536 -10.78 15.75 -1.28
C HIS A 536 -10.46 14.40 -0.64
N ILE A 537 -11.31 13.89 0.26
CA ILE A 537 -11.15 12.56 0.88
C ILE A 537 -11.93 11.51 0.08
N ASP A 538 -11.21 10.63 -0.60
CA ASP A 538 -11.80 9.59 -1.45
C ASP A 538 -12.18 8.31 -0.68
N SER A 539 -11.56 8.04 0.47
CA SER A 539 -11.86 6.87 1.30
C SER A 539 -11.43 7.04 2.76
N MET A 540 -12.14 6.36 3.66
CA MET A 540 -11.78 6.20 5.07
C MET A 540 -11.74 4.72 5.43
N LEU A 541 -10.54 4.21 5.70
CA LEU A 541 -10.25 2.82 6.01
C LEU A 541 -10.12 2.65 7.53
N LEU A 542 -11.14 2.03 8.13
CA LEU A 542 -11.13 1.74 9.56
C LEU A 542 -10.13 0.60 9.85
N SER A 543 -9.18 0.83 10.73
CA SER A 543 -8.44 -0.22 11.44
C SER A 543 -9.31 -0.66 12.61
N ARG A 544 -9.94 -1.84 12.60
CA ARG A 544 -9.85 -2.98 11.65
C ARG A 544 -11.07 -3.90 11.77
N GLU A 545 -11.21 -4.92 10.92
CA GLU A 545 -12.37 -5.85 11.00
C GLU A 545 -12.41 -6.68 12.30
N THR A 546 -11.25 -7.13 12.77
CA THR A 546 -11.07 -7.92 13.98
C THR A 546 -9.93 -7.33 14.80
N ASP A 547 -10.13 -7.14 16.11
CA ASP A 547 -9.10 -6.69 17.04
C ASP A 547 -7.78 -7.45 16.84
N ASP A 548 -6.67 -6.73 16.91
CA ASP A 548 -5.34 -7.34 17.02
C ASP A 548 -4.89 -7.43 18.47
N ALA A 549 -4.26 -8.56 18.85
CA ALA A 549 -3.84 -8.77 20.24
C ALA A 549 -2.74 -7.77 20.67
N GLY A 550 -1.81 -7.44 19.79
CA GLY A 550 -0.71 -6.52 20.06
C GLY A 550 -1.21 -5.09 20.21
N GLU A 551 -2.11 -4.66 19.32
CA GLU A 551 -2.80 -3.36 19.44
C GLU A 551 -3.61 -3.27 20.74
N VAL A 552 -4.41 -4.30 21.05
CA VAL A 552 -5.21 -4.36 22.29
C VAL A 552 -4.31 -4.27 23.52
N ALA A 553 -3.16 -4.94 23.53
CA ALA A 553 -2.20 -4.88 24.63
C ALA A 553 -1.64 -3.47 24.87
N GLN A 554 -1.59 -2.63 23.83
CA GLN A 554 -1.22 -1.22 23.90
C GLN A 554 -2.39 -0.27 24.21
N GLY A 555 -3.59 -0.82 24.46
CA GLY A 555 -4.80 -0.05 24.70
C GLY A 555 -5.53 0.39 23.43
N LEU A 556 -5.19 -0.18 22.27
CA LEU A 556 -5.79 0.07 20.96
C LEU A 556 -6.72 -1.10 20.59
N ALA A 557 -7.88 -1.20 21.25
CA ALA A 557 -8.91 -2.19 20.91
C ALA A 557 -9.81 -1.65 19.79
N LEU A 558 -9.30 -1.62 18.55
CA LEU A 558 -9.87 -0.85 17.44
C LEU A 558 -10.92 -1.59 16.61
N GLY A 559 -10.99 -2.93 16.72
CA GLY A 559 -11.73 -3.77 15.79
C GLY A 559 -13.26 -3.62 15.87
N LEU A 560 -13.95 -3.90 14.75
CA LEU A 560 -15.43 -4.06 14.70
C LEU A 560 -15.91 -5.26 15.53
N SER A 561 -15.02 -6.24 15.71
CA SER A 561 -15.25 -7.42 16.52
C SER A 561 -14.03 -7.74 17.38
N TYR A 562 -14.26 -8.42 18.50
CA TYR A 562 -13.20 -9.04 19.28
C TYR A 562 -12.56 -10.20 18.51
N GLN A 563 -11.36 -10.63 18.91
CA GLN A 563 -10.66 -11.78 18.35
C GLN A 563 -11.46 -13.10 18.36
N ASN A 564 -12.46 -13.23 19.25
CA ASN A 564 -13.35 -14.41 19.29
C ASN A 564 -14.56 -14.29 18.35
N GLY A 565 -14.63 -13.25 17.51
CA GLY A 565 -15.71 -12.98 16.57
C GLY A 565 -16.94 -12.32 17.18
N ARG A 566 -16.95 -12.02 18.49
CA ARG A 566 -18.06 -11.24 19.08
C ARG A 566 -18.04 -9.83 18.50
N ARG A 567 -19.14 -9.42 17.88
CA ARG A 567 -19.35 -8.06 17.36
C ARG A 567 -19.36 -7.06 18.52
N LYS A 568 -18.72 -5.90 18.31
CA LYS A 568 -18.81 -4.72 19.19
C LYS A 568 -19.94 -3.81 18.74
N TYR A 569 -20.35 -2.86 19.59
CA TYR A 569 -21.40 -1.88 19.27
C TYR A 569 -21.14 -1.13 17.95
N ILE A 570 -19.89 -0.76 17.66
CA ILE A 570 -19.49 -0.09 16.40
C ILE A 570 -19.87 -0.88 15.14
N TYR A 571 -20.06 -2.20 15.23
CA TYR A 571 -20.39 -3.04 14.07
C TYR A 571 -21.63 -2.55 13.33
N ASP A 572 -22.72 -2.31 14.07
CA ASP A 572 -23.97 -1.85 13.46
C ASP A 572 -23.88 -0.38 13.03
N THR A 573 -23.17 0.47 13.80
CA THR A 573 -22.90 1.85 13.37
C THR A 573 -22.16 1.87 12.03
N PHE A 574 -21.08 1.09 11.88
CA PHE A 574 -20.35 0.96 10.62
C PHE A 574 -21.24 0.43 9.50
N LYS A 575 -22.01 -0.62 9.77
CA LYS A 575 -22.90 -1.22 8.77
C LYS A 575 -23.88 -0.22 8.16
N TYR A 576 -24.51 0.61 8.99
CA TYR A 576 -25.64 1.44 8.55
C TYR A 576 -25.31 2.91 8.27
N ILE A 577 -24.09 3.40 8.57
CA ILE A 577 -23.76 4.84 8.55
C ILE A 577 -23.97 5.54 7.20
N ASP A 578 -23.80 4.82 6.09
CA ASP A 578 -23.94 5.30 4.70
C ASP A 578 -25.23 4.81 4.03
N THR A 579 -26.24 4.45 4.84
CA THR A 579 -27.54 3.95 4.39
C THR A 579 -28.69 4.87 4.82
N ASP A 580 -29.89 4.62 4.29
CA ASP A 580 -31.12 5.30 4.73
C ASP A 580 -31.45 5.06 6.22
N GLU A 581 -30.84 4.07 6.87
CA GLU A 581 -31.03 3.76 8.29
C GLU A 581 -30.04 4.49 9.22
N LYS A 582 -29.12 5.29 8.68
CA LYS A 582 -28.00 5.90 9.43
C LYS A 582 -28.43 6.60 10.72
N ASP A 583 -29.51 7.37 10.70
CA ASP A 583 -29.98 8.14 11.86
C ASP A 583 -30.31 7.22 13.05
N ALA A 584 -30.86 6.03 12.79
CA ALA A 584 -31.17 5.07 13.86
C ALA A 584 -29.91 4.52 14.56
N TYR A 585 -28.75 4.61 13.89
CA TYR A 585 -27.49 4.03 14.32
C TYR A 585 -26.38 5.06 14.59
N THR A 586 -26.64 6.35 14.40
CA THR A 586 -25.66 7.43 14.69
C THR A 586 -26.20 8.53 15.61
N GLU A 587 -27.51 8.73 15.75
CA GLU A 587 -28.06 9.82 16.59
C GLU A 587 -27.65 9.71 18.08
N PHE A 588 -27.40 8.50 18.57
CA PHE A 588 -26.90 8.29 19.94
C PHE A 588 -25.57 9.02 20.18
N ALA A 589 -24.72 9.14 19.15
CA ALA A 589 -23.38 9.71 19.22
C ALA A 589 -23.42 11.20 19.59
N LYS A 590 -24.47 11.93 19.17
CA LYS A 590 -24.65 13.36 19.49
C LYS A 590 -24.60 13.63 21.00
N ASN A 591 -25.13 12.73 21.82
CA ASN A 591 -25.08 12.86 23.28
C ASN A 591 -23.66 12.71 23.86
N TYR A 592 -22.81 11.88 23.23
CA TYR A 592 -21.41 11.70 23.64
C TYR A 592 -20.56 12.90 23.23
N ILE A 593 -20.87 13.48 22.06
CA ILE A 593 -20.14 14.62 21.49
C ILE A 593 -20.59 15.94 22.15
N GLY A 594 -21.85 16.00 22.61
CA GLY A 594 -22.43 17.20 23.23
C GLY A 594 -23.07 18.17 22.23
N ILE A 595 -23.52 17.67 21.09
CA ILE A 595 -24.14 18.44 19.98
C ILE A 595 -25.63 18.13 19.87
N LYS A 596 -26.38 19.00 19.19
CA LYS A 596 -27.79 18.74 18.83
C LYS A 596 -27.92 18.37 17.35
N ASP A 597 -27.05 18.95 16.53
CA ASP A 597 -27.00 18.69 15.10
C ASP A 597 -25.56 18.44 14.64
N TRP A 598 -25.41 17.63 13.58
CA TRP A 598 -24.13 17.32 12.96
C TRP A 598 -23.53 18.54 12.26
N GLU A 599 -24.35 19.48 11.78
CA GLU A 599 -23.91 20.76 11.21
C GLU A 599 -23.14 21.65 12.22
N GLU A 600 -23.24 21.39 13.53
CA GLU A 600 -22.48 22.14 14.54
C GLU A 600 -20.97 21.83 14.51
N VAL A 601 -20.59 20.70 13.90
CA VAL A 601 -19.23 20.14 14.02
C VAL A 601 -18.65 19.63 12.69
N ILE A 602 -19.41 19.69 11.61
CA ILE A 602 -18.95 19.30 10.28
C ILE A 602 -18.87 20.53 9.39
N ILE A 603 -17.75 20.68 8.69
CA ILE A 603 -17.56 21.71 7.67
C ILE A 603 -18.01 21.14 6.34
N GLN A 604 -19.00 21.78 5.69
CA GLN A 604 -19.36 21.43 4.31
C GLN A 604 -18.36 22.09 3.36
N GLN A 605 -17.59 21.28 2.62
CA GLN A 605 -16.61 21.75 1.64
C GLN A 605 -16.99 21.41 0.20
#